data_AF-A0A938Y9S5-F1
#
_entry.id   AF-A0A938Y9S5-F1
#
_cell.length_a   1.000
_cell.length_b   1.000
_cell.length_c   1.000
_cell.angle_alpha   90.00
_cell.angle_beta   90.00
_cell.angle_gamma   90.00
#
_symmetry.space_group_name_H-M   'P 1'
#
loop_
_entity.id
_entity.type
_entity.pdbx_description
1 polymer ?
#
loop_
_entity_poly.entity_id
_entity_poly.type
_entity_poly.pdbx_seq_one_letter_code
_entity_poly.pdbx_strand_id
1 'polypeptide(L)'
;MGGNRSDAAPLTFTYVDLIQAMDNATDWVRANDIQPAGLPTSYDATPPSNIDVIVIDRQYGNAEDPFCDQAWATSGTSGGIMGLTTCNSINSSNQCQSADVRYNNNWTFDVGTSAERHLACHENGHAIGLKHPVSSAEMFGQGCMNFGTGEVNYTSHDRGHIAAAF
;
A
#
# COMPACT_ATOMS: atom_id res chain seq x y z
N MET A 1 12.13 6.89 -3.94
CA MET A 1 12.84 5.71 -3.43
C MET A 1 12.73 4.61 -4.47
N GLY A 2 13.73 3.72 -4.58
CA GLY A 2 13.61 2.50 -5.40
C GLY A 2 12.70 1.49 -4.69
N GLY A 3 11.95 0.69 -5.46
CA GLY A 3 10.98 -0.28 -4.93
C GLY A 3 11.62 -1.32 -4.01
N ASN A 4 10.79 -1.95 -3.17
CA ASN A 4 11.25 -2.93 -2.19
C ASN A 4 11.58 -4.28 -2.84
N ARG A 5 12.85 -4.50 -3.19
CA ARG A 5 13.36 -5.78 -3.74
C ARG A 5 14.82 -6.01 -3.37
N SER A 6 15.08 -6.22 -2.08
CA SER A 6 16.43 -6.49 -1.60
C SER A 6 16.95 -7.90 -1.97
N ASP A 7 16.07 -8.79 -2.44
CA ASP A 7 16.40 -10.14 -2.91
C ASP A 7 15.57 -10.59 -4.13
N ALA A 8 15.84 -11.80 -4.63
CA ALA A 8 15.16 -12.43 -5.76
C ALA A 8 13.92 -13.27 -5.35
N ALA A 9 13.52 -13.22 -4.09
CA ALA A 9 12.40 -14.00 -3.57
C ALA A 9 11.05 -13.33 -3.94
N PRO A 10 9.92 -14.07 -3.80
CA PRO A 10 8.61 -13.45 -3.80
C PRO A 10 8.54 -12.35 -2.74
N LEU A 11 7.79 -11.28 -3.04
CA LEU A 11 7.54 -10.23 -2.07
C LEU A 11 6.66 -10.78 -0.94
N THR A 12 7.20 -10.80 0.27
CA THR A 12 6.54 -11.36 1.46
C THR A 12 5.73 -10.30 2.19
N PHE A 13 4.46 -10.61 2.45
CA PHE A 13 3.56 -9.78 3.23
C PHE A 13 3.29 -10.41 4.59
N THR A 14 3.31 -9.62 5.66
CA THR A 14 2.75 -10.00 6.97
C THR A 14 1.69 -9.00 7.37
N TYR A 15 0.65 -9.47 8.08
CA TYR A 15 -0.45 -8.65 8.55
C TYR A 15 -0.40 -8.52 10.07
N VAL A 16 -0.51 -7.30 10.57
CA VAL A 16 -0.45 -6.98 12.00
C VAL A 16 -1.68 -6.16 12.36
N ASP A 17 -2.47 -6.67 13.30
CA ASP A 17 -3.70 -6.01 13.79
C ASP A 17 -4.74 -5.68 12.70
N LEU A 18 -4.65 -6.33 11.52
CA LEU A 18 -5.44 -5.98 10.34
C LEU A 18 -6.91 -6.41 10.48
N ILE A 19 -7.85 -5.49 10.30
CA ILE A 19 -9.27 -5.81 10.23
C ILE A 19 -9.57 -6.62 8.96
N GLN A 20 -10.59 -7.47 9.04
CA GLN A 20 -10.95 -8.40 7.96
C GLN A 20 -11.19 -7.71 6.60
N ALA A 21 -11.71 -6.48 6.61
CA ALA A 21 -11.94 -5.71 5.39
C ALA A 21 -10.62 -5.39 4.66
N MET A 22 -9.62 -4.89 5.39
CA MET A 22 -8.33 -4.52 4.81
C MET A 22 -7.45 -5.72 4.52
N ASP A 23 -7.58 -6.80 5.28
CA ASP A 23 -7.03 -8.12 4.94
C ASP A 23 -7.52 -8.58 3.56
N ASN A 24 -8.84 -8.71 3.39
CA ASN A 24 -9.45 -9.09 2.12
C ASN A 24 -9.08 -8.14 0.97
N ALA A 25 -9.00 -6.84 1.23
CA ALA A 25 -8.60 -5.85 0.22
C ALA A 25 -7.14 -6.04 -0.21
N THR A 26 -6.23 -6.24 0.75
CA THR A 26 -4.80 -6.43 0.50
C THR A 26 -4.54 -7.73 -0.24
N ASP A 27 -5.16 -8.84 0.18
CA ASP A 27 -5.08 -10.12 -0.50
C ASP A 27 -5.64 -10.04 -1.92
N TRP A 28 -6.75 -9.33 -2.11
CA TRP A 28 -7.32 -9.12 -3.43
C TRP A 28 -6.34 -8.38 -4.35
N VAL A 29 -5.75 -7.27 -3.90
CA VAL A 29 -4.77 -6.49 -4.68
C VAL A 29 -3.53 -7.33 -5.01
N ARG A 30 -3.02 -8.10 -4.04
CA ARG A 30 -1.88 -8.99 -4.26
C ARG A 30 -2.16 -9.99 -5.38
N ALA A 31 -3.33 -10.64 -5.35
CA ALA A 31 -3.69 -11.69 -6.30
C ALA A 31 -4.13 -11.16 -7.67
N ASN A 32 -4.79 -9.98 -7.73
CA ASN A 32 -5.44 -9.49 -8.95
C ASN A 32 -4.64 -8.38 -9.65
N ASP A 33 -3.73 -7.71 -8.96
CA ASP A 33 -2.95 -6.61 -9.52
C ASP A 33 -1.44 -6.85 -9.48
N ILE A 34 -0.90 -7.18 -8.31
CA ILE A 34 0.56 -7.31 -8.13
C ILE A 34 1.09 -8.57 -8.82
N GLN A 35 0.49 -9.74 -8.53
CA GLN A 35 0.91 -11.00 -9.15
C GLN A 35 0.75 -11.01 -10.67
N PRO A 36 -0.38 -10.55 -11.25
CA PRO A 36 -0.53 -10.47 -12.71
C PRO A 36 0.41 -9.46 -13.39
N ALA A 37 0.92 -8.48 -12.64
CA ALA A 37 1.97 -7.57 -13.12
C ALA A 37 3.37 -8.22 -13.18
N GLY A 38 3.49 -9.51 -12.83
CA GLY A 38 4.75 -10.25 -12.86
C GLY A 38 5.53 -10.20 -11.56
N LEU A 39 4.93 -9.72 -10.46
CA LEU A 39 5.53 -9.68 -9.13
C LEU A 39 4.96 -10.78 -8.23
N PRO A 40 5.64 -11.93 -8.06
CA PRO A 40 5.17 -12.97 -7.15
C PRO A 40 5.08 -12.43 -5.73
N THR A 41 4.02 -12.77 -5.03
CA THR A 41 3.81 -12.39 -3.62
C THR A 41 3.42 -13.61 -2.79
N SER A 42 3.79 -13.59 -1.51
CA SER A 42 3.35 -14.58 -0.53
C SER A 42 2.88 -13.89 0.75
N TYR A 43 2.03 -14.59 1.51
CA TYR A 43 1.64 -14.19 2.85
C TYR A 43 2.43 -15.04 3.84
N ASP A 44 3.02 -14.40 4.84
CA ASP A 44 3.61 -15.07 5.98
C ASP A 44 2.91 -14.58 7.26
N ALA A 45 2.32 -15.53 8.00
CA ALA A 45 1.62 -15.25 9.25
C ALA A 45 2.59 -15.02 10.43
N THR A 46 3.87 -15.40 10.28
CA THR A 46 4.90 -15.22 11.31
C THR A 46 5.98 -14.33 10.73
N PRO A 47 6.21 -13.09 11.22
CA PRO A 47 7.21 -12.23 10.62
C PRO A 47 8.60 -12.85 10.80
N PRO A 48 9.27 -13.34 9.73
CA PRO A 48 10.68 -13.66 9.85
C PRO A 48 11.48 -12.36 9.74
N SER A 49 12.78 -12.43 9.99
CA SER A 49 13.71 -11.30 9.93
C SER A 49 13.91 -10.71 8.51
N ASN A 50 13.07 -11.07 7.53
CA ASN A 50 13.14 -10.69 6.12
C ASN A 50 11.76 -10.39 5.49
N ILE A 51 10.82 -9.80 6.24
CA ILE A 51 9.55 -9.33 5.65
C ILE A 51 9.79 -8.09 4.78
N ASP A 52 9.27 -8.17 3.55
CA ASP A 52 9.29 -7.03 2.64
C ASP A 52 8.17 -6.03 2.97
N VAL A 53 6.94 -6.49 3.17
CA VAL A 53 5.79 -5.60 3.41
C VAL A 53 5.06 -5.98 4.69
N ILE A 54 5.01 -5.06 5.65
CA ILE A 54 4.22 -5.19 6.86
C ILE A 54 2.96 -4.34 6.68
N VAL A 55 1.79 -4.98 6.71
CA VAL A 55 0.51 -4.29 6.57
C VAL A 55 -0.14 -4.20 7.93
N ILE A 56 -0.53 -2.98 8.30
CA ILE A 56 -1.01 -2.62 9.62
C ILE A 56 -2.27 -1.78 9.45
N ASP A 57 -3.28 -1.99 10.30
CA ASP A 57 -4.35 -1.01 10.44
C ASP A 57 -4.69 -0.77 11.90
N ARG A 58 -5.12 0.46 12.20
CA ARG A 58 -5.49 0.90 13.55
C ARG A 58 -6.49 2.04 13.48
N GLN A 59 -7.20 2.26 14.58
CA GLN A 59 -7.84 3.55 14.82
C GLN A 59 -6.74 4.54 15.24
N TYR A 60 -6.06 5.14 14.27
CA TYR A 60 -5.10 6.21 14.55
C TYR A 60 -5.87 7.41 15.08
N GLY A 61 -5.73 7.69 16.39
CA GLY A 61 -6.43 8.79 17.04
C GLY A 61 -6.04 10.14 16.43
N ASN A 62 -6.96 11.10 16.47
CA ASN A 62 -6.63 12.50 16.24
C ASN A 62 -5.73 12.98 17.40
N ALA A 63 -4.43 13.10 17.13
CA ALA A 63 -3.36 13.57 18.03
C ALA A 63 -2.95 12.65 19.22
N GLU A 64 -3.74 11.66 19.62
CA GLU A 64 -3.43 10.80 20.80
C GLU A 64 -2.70 9.47 20.49
N ASP A 65 -2.67 9.04 19.22
CA ASP A 65 -1.77 7.97 18.71
C ASP A 65 -1.08 8.43 17.40
N PRO A 66 -0.26 9.49 17.45
CA PRO A 66 0.36 10.05 16.26
C PRO A 66 1.51 9.14 15.81
N PHE A 67 1.28 8.34 14.78
CA PHE A 67 2.38 7.76 14.03
C PHE A 67 2.97 8.80 13.07
N CYS A 68 4.27 9.05 13.15
CA CYS A 68 5.01 10.04 12.33
C CYS A 68 4.42 11.46 12.35
N ASP A 69 3.88 11.91 13.50
CA ASP A 69 3.30 13.24 13.68
C ASP A 69 2.21 13.60 12.64
N GLN A 70 1.54 12.58 12.08
CA GLN A 70 0.52 12.77 11.05
C GLN A 70 -0.85 13.03 11.64
N ALA A 71 -1.60 13.93 11.01
CA ALA A 71 -3.03 14.13 11.27
C ALA A 71 -3.85 13.08 10.49
N TRP A 72 -4.17 11.98 11.15
CA TRP A 72 -5.00 10.92 10.60
C TRP A 72 -6.46 11.34 10.45
N ALA A 73 -7.12 10.84 9.40
CA ALA A 73 -8.53 11.12 9.13
C ALA A 73 -9.45 10.62 10.26
N THR A 74 -10.56 11.32 10.48
CA THR A 74 -11.63 10.88 11.39
C THR A 74 -12.82 10.33 10.60
N SER A 75 -13.65 9.51 11.25
CA SER A 75 -14.88 8.96 10.64
C SER A 75 -15.77 10.06 10.05
N GLY A 76 -16.29 9.83 8.85
CA GLY A 76 -17.12 10.78 8.10
C GLY A 76 -16.44 12.07 7.63
N THR A 77 -15.11 12.23 7.78
CA THR A 77 -14.39 13.43 7.33
C THR A 77 -13.62 13.22 6.02
N SER A 78 -13.57 14.25 5.19
CA SER A 78 -12.89 14.25 3.89
C SER A 78 -11.43 14.73 3.94
N GLY A 79 -10.79 14.73 5.12
CA GLY A 79 -9.45 15.27 5.32
C GLY A 79 -8.60 14.41 6.25
N GLY A 80 -7.28 14.57 6.16
CA GLY A 80 -6.29 13.80 6.92
C GLY A 80 -5.70 12.63 6.13
N ILE A 81 -4.91 11.81 6.81
CA ILE A 81 -4.27 10.61 6.23
C ILE A 81 -5.24 9.42 6.29
N MET A 82 -5.51 8.80 5.14
CA MET A 82 -6.35 7.60 4.99
C MET A 82 -5.51 6.32 5.00
N GLY A 83 -4.36 6.37 4.33
CA GLY A 83 -3.33 5.36 4.36
C GLY A 83 -1.96 6.01 4.27
N LEU A 84 -0.94 5.26 4.67
CA LEU A 84 0.44 5.71 4.61
C LEU A 84 1.38 4.53 4.38
N THR A 85 2.22 4.67 3.37
CA THR A 85 3.33 3.75 3.16
C THR A 85 4.66 4.39 3.52
N THR A 86 5.42 3.75 4.42
CA THR A 86 6.75 4.20 4.83
C THR A 86 7.80 3.16 4.52
N CYS A 87 8.99 3.59 4.13
CA CYS A 87 10.14 2.72 4.06
C CYS A 87 10.85 2.66 5.41
N ASN A 88 10.93 1.47 6.01
CA ASN A 88 11.53 1.26 7.34
C ASN A 88 13.05 1.20 7.28
N SER A 89 13.61 0.67 6.18
CA SER A 89 15.04 0.52 5.99
C SER A 89 15.40 0.52 4.51
N ILE A 90 16.60 1.01 4.20
CA ILE A 90 17.16 1.04 2.84
C ILE A 90 18.39 0.15 2.76
N ASN A 91 18.56 -0.56 1.65
CA ASN A 91 19.77 -1.36 1.40
C ASN A 91 20.92 -0.48 0.87
N SER A 92 22.08 -1.11 0.67
CA SER A 92 23.27 -0.48 0.07
C SER A 92 23.05 0.05 -1.36
N SER A 93 21.98 -0.39 -2.03
CA SER A 93 21.57 0.06 -3.36
C SER A 93 20.52 1.18 -3.31
N ASN A 94 20.24 1.75 -2.13
CA ASN A 94 19.24 2.81 -1.92
C ASN A 94 17.80 2.41 -2.32
N GLN A 95 17.51 1.11 -2.22
CA GLN A 95 16.17 0.55 -2.37
C GLN A 95 15.58 0.29 -1.00
N CYS A 96 14.26 0.37 -0.89
CA CYS A 96 13.61 -0.07 0.34
C CYS A 96 13.86 -1.56 0.58
N GLN A 97 14.07 -1.98 1.83
CA GLN A 97 14.18 -3.41 2.21
C GLN A 97 12.93 -3.91 2.92
N SER A 98 12.27 -3.01 3.66
CA SER A 98 11.04 -3.30 4.36
C SER A 98 10.20 -2.05 4.35
N ALA A 99 8.94 -2.19 3.93
CA ALA A 99 7.96 -1.13 3.94
C ALA A 99 6.84 -1.48 4.92
N ASP A 100 6.38 -0.48 5.64
CA ASP A 100 5.13 -0.58 6.37
C ASP A 100 4.03 0.11 5.55
N VAL A 101 2.92 -0.59 5.38
CA VAL A 101 1.68 -0.07 4.81
C VAL A 101 0.68 0.06 5.94
N ARG A 102 0.17 1.27 6.17
CA ARG A 102 -0.75 1.58 7.25
C ARG A 102 -2.10 2.02 6.71
N TYR A 103 -3.18 1.47 7.24
CA TYR A 103 -4.55 1.90 6.92
C TYR A 103 -5.24 2.49 8.15
N ASN A 104 -5.98 3.57 7.93
CA ASN A 104 -6.73 4.22 9.00
C ASN A 104 -8.14 3.64 9.14
N ASN A 105 -8.38 2.94 10.24
CA ASN A 105 -9.67 2.32 10.50
C ASN A 105 -10.80 3.33 10.68
N ASN A 106 -10.51 4.55 11.15
CA ASN A 106 -11.53 5.60 11.26
C ASN A 106 -12.13 5.93 9.89
N TRP A 107 -11.37 5.78 8.81
CA TRP A 107 -11.85 6.01 7.45
C TRP A 107 -12.42 4.73 6.82
N THR A 108 -11.72 3.59 6.97
CA THR A 108 -12.12 2.34 6.30
C THR A 108 -13.45 1.78 6.81
N PHE A 109 -13.86 2.06 8.06
CA PHE A 109 -15.16 1.60 8.56
C PHE A 109 -16.38 2.23 7.87
N ASP A 110 -16.21 3.41 7.25
CA ASP A 110 -17.30 4.15 6.64
C ASP A 110 -17.36 3.99 5.11
N VAL A 111 -16.45 3.19 4.54
CA VAL A 111 -16.33 3.04 3.09
C VAL A 111 -16.69 1.63 2.64
N GLY A 112 -16.93 1.47 1.34
CA GLY A 112 -17.24 0.16 0.75
C GLY A 112 -16.00 -0.52 0.18
N THR A 113 -16.16 -1.81 -0.16
CA THR A 113 -15.10 -2.68 -0.69
C THR A 113 -14.30 -2.10 -1.85
N SER A 114 -14.92 -1.31 -2.73
CA SER A 114 -14.19 -0.67 -3.83
C SER A 114 -13.17 0.36 -3.33
N ALA A 115 -13.54 1.17 -2.32
CA ALA A 115 -12.66 2.17 -1.73
C ALA A 115 -11.57 1.52 -0.88
N GLU A 116 -11.89 0.45 -0.14
CA GLU A 116 -10.91 -0.36 0.61
C GLU A 116 -9.85 -0.95 -0.32
N ARG A 117 -10.27 -1.57 -1.42
CA ARG A 117 -9.36 -2.11 -2.45
C ARG A 117 -8.56 -1.04 -3.14
N HIS A 118 -9.17 0.11 -3.42
CA HIS A 118 -8.45 1.24 -4.00
C HIS A 118 -7.34 1.72 -3.06
N LEU A 119 -7.65 1.94 -1.78
CA LEU A 119 -6.67 2.33 -0.77
C LEU A 119 -5.57 1.27 -0.63
N ALA A 120 -5.94 -0.01 -0.58
CA ALA A 120 -4.98 -1.09 -0.54
C ALA A 120 -4.07 -1.11 -1.79
N CYS A 121 -4.62 -0.89 -2.98
CA CYS A 121 -3.86 -0.84 -4.23
C CYS A 121 -2.89 0.34 -4.25
N HIS A 122 -3.36 1.52 -3.83
CA HIS A 122 -2.56 2.73 -3.75
C HIS A 122 -1.34 2.55 -2.84
N GLU A 123 -1.56 2.13 -1.60
CA GLU A 123 -0.50 2.03 -0.60
C GLU A 123 0.44 0.84 -0.87
N ASN A 124 -0.11 -0.32 -1.24
CA ASN A 124 0.75 -1.44 -1.64
C ASN A 124 1.55 -1.11 -2.91
N GLY A 125 1.03 -0.26 -3.79
CA GLY A 125 1.75 0.29 -4.93
C GLY A 125 3.00 1.07 -4.50
N HIS A 126 2.88 1.92 -3.48
CA HIS A 126 4.04 2.59 -2.89
C HIS A 126 5.05 1.61 -2.27
N ALA A 127 4.57 0.54 -1.61
CA ALA A 127 5.45 -0.45 -0.98
C ALA A 127 6.31 -1.16 -2.03
N ILE A 128 5.78 -1.37 -3.24
CA ILE A 128 6.49 -1.98 -4.37
C ILE A 128 7.20 -0.97 -5.27
N GLY A 129 7.24 0.32 -4.89
CA GLY A 129 8.04 1.35 -5.53
C GLY A 129 7.32 2.20 -6.58
N LEU A 130 6.01 2.04 -6.75
CA LEU A 130 5.21 2.95 -7.56
C LEU A 130 5.09 4.31 -6.89
N LYS A 131 4.96 5.33 -7.72
CA LYS A 131 4.79 6.72 -7.29
C LYS A 131 3.51 7.26 -7.88
N HIS A 132 3.04 8.37 -7.30
CA HIS A 132 1.96 9.12 -7.93
C HIS A 132 2.36 9.53 -9.35
N PRO A 133 1.37 9.60 -10.27
CA PRO A 133 1.59 10.17 -11.58
C PRO A 133 2.13 11.60 -11.48
N VAL A 134 3.01 11.96 -12.40
CA VAL A 134 3.67 13.29 -12.39
C VAL A 134 2.92 14.33 -13.21
N SER A 135 1.95 13.92 -14.04
CA SER A 135 1.13 14.83 -14.81
C SER A 135 -0.24 15.03 -14.15
N SER A 136 -0.74 16.26 -14.15
CA SER A 136 -2.06 16.59 -13.59
C SER A 136 -3.20 15.83 -14.25
N ALA A 137 -3.07 15.49 -15.55
CA ALA A 137 -4.07 14.69 -16.28
C ALA A 137 -4.15 13.24 -15.77
N GLU A 138 -3.02 12.68 -15.32
CA GLU A 138 -2.96 11.31 -14.76
C GLU A 138 -3.23 11.30 -13.25
N MET A 139 -2.89 12.37 -12.52
CA MET A 139 -3.19 12.52 -11.08
C MET A 139 -4.69 12.47 -10.76
N PHE A 140 -5.53 12.90 -11.70
CA PHE A 140 -6.99 12.77 -11.64
C PHE A 140 -7.53 11.76 -12.67
N GLY A 141 -6.61 10.97 -13.26
CA GLY A 141 -6.88 10.01 -14.33
C GLY A 141 -7.21 8.62 -13.78
N GLN A 142 -6.78 7.59 -14.52
CA GLN A 142 -7.11 6.18 -14.24
C GLN A 142 -6.05 5.49 -13.37
N GLY A 143 -6.48 4.46 -12.64
CA GLY A 143 -5.61 3.56 -11.88
C GLY A 143 -5.44 3.94 -10.41
N CYS A 144 -4.95 2.99 -9.62
CA CYS A 144 -4.95 3.15 -8.17
C CYS A 144 -3.86 4.08 -7.61
N MET A 145 -2.85 4.46 -8.41
CA MET A 145 -1.82 5.42 -7.97
C MET A 145 -2.26 6.89 -8.04
N ASN A 146 -3.50 7.16 -8.46
CA ASN A 146 -4.06 8.52 -8.47
C ASN A 146 -4.52 8.95 -7.06
N PHE A 147 -4.93 10.22 -6.90
CA PHE A 147 -5.51 10.73 -5.65
C PHE A 147 -7.03 10.53 -5.55
N GLY A 148 -7.62 9.82 -6.52
CA GLY A 148 -9.05 9.61 -6.62
C GLY A 148 -9.54 8.53 -5.67
N THR A 149 -10.80 8.11 -5.85
CA THR A 149 -11.31 6.88 -5.23
C THR A 149 -11.99 6.05 -6.31
N GLY A 150 -11.90 4.72 -6.20
CA GLY A 150 -12.71 3.79 -6.98
C GLY A 150 -12.00 3.04 -8.12
N GLU A 151 -10.80 3.45 -8.53
CA GLU A 151 -9.99 2.69 -9.49
C GLU A 151 -9.12 1.68 -8.75
N VAL A 152 -9.47 0.40 -8.80
CA VAL A 152 -8.81 -0.63 -7.98
C VAL A 152 -7.66 -1.34 -8.67
N ASN A 153 -7.31 -0.97 -9.91
CA ASN A 153 -6.29 -1.68 -10.69
C ASN A 153 -5.08 -0.78 -11.00
N TYR A 154 -3.90 -1.39 -11.16
CA TYR A 154 -2.76 -0.72 -11.77
C TYR A 154 -3.00 -0.46 -13.26
N THR A 155 -2.53 0.67 -13.79
CA THR A 155 -2.59 0.94 -15.23
C THR A 155 -1.59 0.06 -15.99
N SER A 156 -1.67 0.05 -17.33
CA SER A 156 -0.62 -0.57 -18.15
C SER A 156 0.75 0.07 -17.94
N HIS A 157 0.79 1.38 -17.70
CA HIS A 157 2.02 2.12 -17.39
C HIS A 157 2.61 1.65 -16.04
N ASP A 158 1.78 1.54 -15.01
CA ASP A 158 2.23 1.09 -13.68
C ASP A 158 2.71 -0.36 -13.71
N ARG A 159 1.98 -1.25 -14.40
CA ARG A 159 2.42 -2.64 -14.62
C ARG A 159 3.73 -2.72 -15.39
N GLY A 160 3.98 -1.79 -16.31
CA GLY A 160 5.26 -1.67 -17.00
C GLY A 160 6.41 -1.35 -16.04
N HIS A 161 6.21 -0.44 -15.09
CA HIS A 161 7.20 -0.13 -14.05
C HIS A 161 7.42 -1.31 -13.10
N ILE A 162 6.36 -2.01 -12.70
CA ILE A 162 6.47 -3.23 -11.90
C ILE A 162 7.32 -4.24 -12.68
N ALA A 163 6.93 -4.61 -13.90
CA ALA A 163 7.62 -5.62 -14.69
C ALA A 163 9.07 -5.23 -15.04
N ALA A 164 9.38 -3.94 -15.25
CA ALA A 164 10.74 -3.46 -15.54
C ALA A 164 11.64 -3.40 -14.30
N ALA A 165 11.11 -3.59 -13.10
CA ALA A 165 11.90 -3.80 -11.88
C ALA A 165 12.46 -5.24 -11.78
N PHE A 166 12.37 -6.02 -12.87
CA PHE A 166 12.78 -7.42 -13.03
C PHE A 166 13.59 -7.57 -14.34
#